data_AF-A0A090T0N1-F1
#
_entry.id   AF-A0A090T0N1-F1
#
_cell.length_a   1.000
_cell.length_b   1.000
_cell.length_c   1.000
_cell.angle_alpha   90.00
_cell.angle_beta   90.00
_cell.angle_gamma   90.00
#
_symmetry.space_group_name_H-M   'P 1'
#
loop_
_entity.id
_entity.type
_entity.pdbx_description
1 polymer ?
#
loop_
_entity_poly.entity_id
_entity_poly.type
_entity_poly.pdbx_seq_one_letter_code
_entity_poly.pdbx_strand_id
1 'polypeptide(L)'
;MGLSAELPAMISLFESNPNLKPWFPAILIGDDFEAAKVFLETIKPTLLITNNSGVGFHAQTLGLAWITGPQMNSTNSYTLKCLQEEYSASGAFLSNELSNKQLRYIRRPSGMRTFYSVYHPNTLLTSRQCLFQQTEGCKKIKVNKGCLRRCSKRTSIINLKDNPYVVQKQKGSHNSLYSEHNILNLDVLADHRDLITDVFIDLRDIQTETKVAGSKLEVIDAFKALLLEDERSIVGNLIQNTSNQQYQKGI
;
A
#
# COMPACT_ATOMS: atom_id res chain seq x y z
N MET A 1 -5.10 -18.90 6.67
CA MET A 1 -6.47 -18.90 6.09
C MET A 1 -6.84 -17.47 5.69
N GLY A 2 -6.17 -17.05 4.63
CA GLY A 2 -6.15 -15.81 3.87
C GLY A 2 -5.77 -16.25 2.47
N LEU A 3 -4.57 -15.91 1.97
CA LEU A 3 -4.09 -16.41 0.67
C LEU A 3 -4.16 -17.93 0.53
N SER A 4 -3.86 -18.72 1.58
CA SER A 4 -3.90 -20.19 1.54
C SER A 4 -5.26 -20.76 1.11
N ALA A 5 -6.36 -20.12 1.51
CA ALA A 5 -7.70 -20.60 1.15
C ALA A 5 -8.13 -20.18 -0.26
N GLU A 6 -7.56 -19.09 -0.78
CA GLU A 6 -7.89 -18.50 -2.08
C GLU A 6 -6.83 -18.83 -3.15
N LEU A 7 -5.81 -19.62 -2.79
CA LEU A 7 -4.62 -19.86 -3.63
C LEU A 7 -4.98 -20.36 -5.04
N PRO A 8 -5.86 -21.37 -5.23
CA PRO A 8 -6.23 -21.82 -6.59
C PRO A 8 -6.89 -20.72 -7.42
N ALA A 9 -7.74 -19.90 -6.80
CA ALA A 9 -8.41 -18.79 -7.48
C ALA A 9 -7.43 -17.66 -7.83
N MET A 10 -6.47 -17.38 -6.94
CA MET A 10 -5.41 -16.40 -7.21
C MET A 10 -4.49 -16.88 -8.33
N ILE A 11 -4.09 -18.15 -8.36
CA ILE A 11 -3.29 -18.70 -9.46
C ILE A 11 -4.03 -18.52 -10.79
N SER A 12 -5.29 -18.97 -10.87
CA SER A 12 -6.12 -18.86 -12.07
C SER A 12 -6.27 -17.40 -12.55
N LEU A 13 -6.43 -16.46 -11.61
CA LEU A 13 -6.54 -15.04 -11.90
C LEU A 13 -5.27 -14.48 -12.55
N PHE A 14 -4.10 -14.82 -12.02
CA PHE A 14 -2.81 -14.31 -12.50
C PHE A 14 -2.34 -15.00 -13.78
N GLU A 15 -2.65 -16.29 -13.97
CA GLU A 15 -2.45 -16.98 -15.25
C GLU A 15 -3.27 -16.33 -16.37
N SER A 16 -4.52 -15.95 -16.07
CA SER A 16 -5.40 -15.28 -17.04
C SER A 16 -5.02 -13.82 -17.30
N ASN A 17 -4.21 -13.21 -16.43
CA ASN A 17 -3.86 -11.79 -16.49
C ASN A 17 -2.36 -11.57 -16.17
N PRO A 18 -1.45 -11.94 -17.09
CA PRO A 18 -0.01 -11.96 -16.83
C PRO A 18 0.62 -10.60 -16.54
N ASN A 19 -0.09 -9.50 -16.85
CA ASN A 19 0.35 -8.14 -16.56
C ASN A 19 0.07 -7.71 -15.10
N LEU A 20 -0.72 -8.48 -14.36
CA LEU A 20 -0.94 -8.19 -12.94
C LEU A 20 0.33 -8.46 -12.15
N LYS A 21 0.65 -7.53 -11.25
CA LYS A 21 1.78 -7.63 -10.34
C LYS A 21 1.25 -8.03 -8.97
N PRO A 22 1.63 -9.19 -8.41
CA PRO A 22 1.12 -9.60 -7.12
C PRO A 22 1.64 -8.66 -6.03
N TRP A 23 0.77 -8.28 -5.10
CA TRP A 23 1.07 -7.39 -3.99
C TRP A 23 0.81 -8.11 -2.66
N PHE A 24 1.87 -8.37 -1.89
CA PHE A 24 1.78 -9.08 -0.63
C PHE A 24 1.72 -8.12 0.58
N PRO A 25 0.80 -8.34 1.55
CA PRO A 25 0.67 -7.49 2.73
C PRO A 25 1.75 -7.78 3.78
N ALA A 26 1.98 -6.85 4.72
CA ALA A 26 2.96 -7.05 5.79
C ALA A 26 2.61 -8.25 6.69
N ILE A 27 1.33 -8.37 7.06
CA ILE A 27 0.82 -9.47 7.87
C ILE A 27 0.48 -10.65 6.95
N LEU A 28 1.47 -11.50 6.72
CA LEU A 28 1.37 -12.73 5.93
C LEU A 28 2.26 -13.78 6.61
N ILE A 29 1.65 -14.77 7.27
CA ILE A 29 2.35 -15.69 8.17
C ILE A 29 1.72 -17.09 8.13
N GLY A 30 2.44 -18.09 8.65
CA GLY A 30 1.96 -19.48 8.73
C GLY A 30 1.54 -20.01 7.37
N ASP A 31 0.39 -20.70 7.31
CA ASP A 31 -0.14 -21.28 6.07
C ASP A 31 -0.28 -20.26 4.91
N ASP A 32 -0.57 -18.99 5.21
CA ASP A 32 -0.72 -17.97 4.16
C ASP A 32 0.63 -17.52 3.60
N PHE A 33 1.71 -17.61 4.40
CA PHE A 33 3.08 -17.40 3.93
C PHE A 33 3.55 -18.58 3.07
N GLU A 34 3.31 -19.82 3.49
CA GLU A 34 3.62 -20.99 2.66
C GLU A 34 2.85 -20.97 1.33
N ALA A 35 1.58 -20.54 1.36
CA ALA A 35 0.81 -20.36 0.13
C ALA A 35 1.38 -19.28 -0.80
N ALA A 36 1.98 -18.21 -0.27
CA ALA A 36 2.65 -17.21 -1.09
C ALA A 36 3.90 -17.76 -1.79
N LYS A 37 4.64 -18.65 -1.13
CA LYS A 37 5.79 -19.35 -1.74
C LYS A 37 5.33 -20.20 -2.91
N VAL A 38 4.34 -21.07 -2.68
CA VAL A 38 3.73 -21.90 -3.75
C VAL A 38 3.20 -21.05 -4.89
N PHE A 39 2.55 -19.93 -4.58
CA PHE A 39 2.06 -18.99 -5.59
C PHE A 39 3.19 -18.43 -6.45
N LEU A 40 4.30 -17.97 -5.84
CA LEU A 40 5.44 -17.40 -6.58
C LEU A 40 6.18 -18.46 -7.41
N GLU A 41 6.35 -19.67 -6.89
CA GLU A 41 6.94 -20.80 -7.60
C GLU A 41 6.11 -21.20 -8.84
N THR A 42 4.78 -21.05 -8.75
CA THR A 42 3.85 -21.38 -9.84
C THR A 42 3.78 -20.27 -10.88
N ILE A 43 3.47 -19.03 -10.46
CA ILE A 43 3.18 -17.91 -11.36
C ILE A 43 4.44 -17.29 -11.94
N LYS A 44 5.55 -17.28 -11.18
CA LYS A 44 6.82 -16.64 -11.57
C LYS A 44 6.62 -15.26 -12.22
N PRO A 45 5.96 -14.32 -11.52
CA PRO A 45 5.61 -13.02 -12.08
C PRO A 45 6.88 -12.25 -12.49
N THR A 46 6.77 -11.42 -13.53
CA THR A 46 7.88 -10.57 -13.99
C THR A 46 8.31 -9.55 -12.94
N LEU A 47 7.38 -9.10 -12.09
CA LEU A 47 7.63 -8.19 -10.97
C LEU A 47 6.56 -8.39 -9.90
N LEU A 48 6.97 -8.42 -8.63
CA LEU A 48 6.05 -8.38 -7.48
C LEU A 48 6.32 -7.19 -6.55
N ILE A 49 5.34 -6.85 -5.72
CA ILE A 49 5.47 -5.89 -4.64
C ILE A 49 5.19 -6.63 -3.32
N THR A 50 5.99 -6.40 -2.29
CA THR A 50 5.73 -7.02 -0.99
C THR A 50 6.04 -6.09 0.16
N ASN A 51 5.14 -6.06 1.13
CA ASN A 51 5.33 -5.44 2.44
C ASN A 51 5.90 -6.42 3.48
N ASN A 52 6.23 -7.65 3.07
CA ASN A 52 6.73 -8.73 3.91
C ASN A 52 8.14 -9.14 3.48
N SER A 53 9.13 -8.98 4.37
CA SER A 53 10.54 -9.27 4.10
C SER A 53 10.80 -10.75 3.81
N GLY A 54 10.05 -11.67 4.42
CA GLY A 54 10.16 -13.11 4.15
C GLY A 54 9.78 -13.45 2.71
N VAL A 55 8.75 -12.80 2.18
CA VAL A 55 8.35 -12.95 0.76
C VAL A 55 9.42 -12.35 -0.15
N GLY A 56 9.99 -11.20 0.19
CA GLY A 56 11.08 -10.58 -0.57
C GLY A 56 12.32 -11.49 -0.63
N PHE A 57 12.72 -12.06 0.51
CA PHE A 57 13.81 -13.02 0.58
C PHE A 57 13.52 -14.28 -0.25
N HIS A 58 12.30 -14.81 -0.20
CA HIS A 58 11.96 -15.97 -1.04
C HIS A 58 11.96 -15.63 -2.53
N ALA A 59 11.47 -14.44 -2.93
CA ALA A 59 11.56 -13.97 -4.31
C ALA A 59 13.01 -13.90 -4.81
N GLN A 60 13.94 -13.43 -3.96
CA GLN A 60 15.38 -13.45 -4.25
C GLN A 60 15.89 -14.87 -4.50
N THR A 61 15.51 -15.86 -3.69
CA THR A 61 15.92 -17.27 -3.90
C THR A 61 15.43 -17.85 -5.22
N LEU A 62 14.33 -17.32 -5.76
CA LEU A 62 13.76 -17.70 -7.05
C LEU A 62 14.29 -16.85 -8.22
N GLY A 63 15.13 -15.84 -7.96
CA GLY A 63 15.61 -14.89 -8.96
C GLY A 63 14.52 -13.98 -9.52
N LEU A 64 13.42 -13.76 -8.77
CA LEU A 64 12.30 -12.91 -9.19
C LEU A 64 12.58 -11.45 -8.83
N ALA A 65 12.31 -10.55 -9.78
CA ALA A 65 12.35 -9.12 -9.52
C ALA A 65 11.24 -8.73 -8.52
N TRP A 66 11.60 -7.98 -7.48
CA TRP A 66 10.65 -7.56 -6.46
C TRP A 66 10.90 -6.14 -5.98
N ILE A 67 9.80 -5.48 -5.58
CA ILE A 67 9.78 -4.13 -5.04
C ILE A 67 9.43 -4.19 -3.55
N THR A 68 10.25 -3.53 -2.74
CA THR A 68 9.96 -3.28 -1.32
C THR A 68 8.77 -2.35 -1.20
N GLY A 69 7.66 -2.85 -0.65
CA GLY A 69 6.40 -2.12 -0.55
C GLY A 69 6.42 -0.99 0.49
N PRO A 70 5.41 -0.10 0.47
CA PRO A 70 5.37 1.12 1.28
C PRO A 70 5.34 0.88 2.80
N GLN A 71 4.86 -0.28 3.27
CA GLN A 71 4.80 -0.58 4.71
C GLN A 71 6.14 -1.08 5.29
N MET A 72 7.18 -1.22 4.46
CA MET A 72 8.52 -1.54 4.92
C MET A 72 9.34 -0.29 5.31
N ASN A 73 8.75 0.90 5.16
CA ASN A 73 9.26 2.18 5.65
C ASN A 73 10.74 2.45 5.25
N SER A 74 11.02 2.50 3.95
CA SER A 74 12.34 2.91 3.44
C SER A 74 12.57 4.40 3.69
N THR A 75 13.30 4.74 4.76
CA THR A 75 13.45 6.11 5.25
C THR A 75 14.82 6.75 4.99
N ASN A 76 15.81 6.00 4.51
CA ASN A 76 17.16 6.50 4.27
C ASN A 76 17.87 5.74 3.13
N SER A 77 18.97 6.31 2.63
CA SER A 77 19.76 5.75 1.53
C SER A 77 20.43 4.41 1.86
N TYR A 78 20.79 4.16 3.12
CA TYR A 78 21.39 2.89 3.54
C TYR A 78 20.38 1.75 3.47
N THR A 79 19.11 2.00 3.81
CA THR A 79 18.03 1.02 3.61
C THR A 79 17.92 0.66 2.13
N LEU A 80 17.91 1.64 1.22
CA LEU A 80 17.84 1.37 -0.23
C LEU A 80 19.04 0.54 -0.71
N LYS A 81 20.25 0.90 -0.27
CA LYS A 81 21.48 0.19 -0.61
C LYS A 81 21.44 -1.26 -0.12
N CYS A 82 21.06 -1.49 1.13
CA CYS A 82 20.93 -2.82 1.71
C CYS A 82 19.87 -3.67 0.98
N LEU A 83 18.72 -3.09 0.65
CA LEU A 83 17.67 -3.78 -0.12
C LEU A 83 18.18 -4.24 -1.48
N GLN A 84 18.98 -3.43 -2.17
CA GLN A 84 19.58 -3.80 -3.45
C GLN A 84 20.69 -4.86 -3.29
N GLU A 85 21.67 -4.62 -2.42
CA GLU A 85 22.88 -5.43 -2.33
C GLU A 85 22.64 -6.78 -1.64
N GLU A 86 21.90 -6.79 -0.53
CA GLU A 86 21.73 -7.99 0.31
C GLU A 86 20.49 -8.81 -0.09
N TYR A 87 19.43 -8.14 -0.55
CA TYR A 87 18.14 -8.77 -0.83
C TYR A 87 17.74 -8.75 -2.32
N SER A 88 18.61 -8.23 -3.18
CA SER A 88 18.39 -8.16 -4.64
C SER A 88 17.06 -7.49 -5.03
N ALA A 89 16.57 -6.56 -4.20
CA ALA A 89 15.36 -5.80 -4.50
C ALA A 89 15.61 -4.90 -5.72
N SER A 90 14.74 -5.00 -6.71
CA SER A 90 14.83 -4.19 -7.94
C SER A 90 14.34 -2.76 -7.72
N GLY A 91 13.64 -2.50 -6.61
CA GLY A 91 13.23 -1.18 -6.21
C GLY A 91 12.55 -1.13 -4.86
N ALA A 92 12.22 0.07 -4.42
CA ALA A 92 11.57 0.30 -3.13
C ALA A 92 10.64 1.51 -3.16
N PHE A 93 9.56 1.41 -2.40
CA PHE A 93 8.76 2.57 -2.03
C PHE A 93 9.54 3.40 -1.00
N LEU A 94 9.65 4.70 -1.28
CA LEU A 94 10.10 5.68 -0.30
C LEU A 94 8.98 5.92 0.70
N SER A 95 9.34 6.02 1.98
CA SER A 95 8.34 6.22 3.02
C SER A 95 7.59 7.55 2.83
N ASN A 96 6.27 7.46 2.81
CA ASN A 96 5.37 8.62 2.81
C ASN A 96 5.44 9.41 4.14
N GLU A 97 6.10 8.87 5.16
CA GLU A 97 6.33 9.53 6.46
C GLU A 97 7.40 10.63 6.39
N LEU A 98 8.26 10.61 5.36
CA LEU A 98 9.31 11.59 5.18
C LEU A 98 8.77 12.93 4.67
N SER A 99 9.26 14.01 5.26
CA SER A 99 9.08 15.37 4.75
C SER A 99 9.82 15.60 3.44
N ASN A 100 9.45 16.66 2.72
CA ASN A 100 10.19 17.17 1.55
C ASN A 100 11.69 17.36 1.88
N LYS A 101 11.99 17.98 3.02
CA LYS A 101 13.38 18.23 3.45
C LYS A 101 14.16 16.93 3.64
N GLN A 102 13.55 15.91 4.23
CA GLN A 102 14.19 14.62 4.43
C GLN A 102 14.41 13.87 3.11
N LEU A 103 13.44 13.91 2.20
CA LEU A 103 13.54 13.27 0.89
C LEU A 103 14.71 13.82 0.05
N ARG A 104 15.04 15.13 0.17
CA ARG A 104 16.18 15.76 -0.54
C ARG A 104 17.53 15.10 -0.26
N TYR A 105 17.68 14.43 0.89
CA TYR A 105 18.90 13.76 1.30
C TYR A 105 18.94 12.27 0.96
N ILE A 106 17.83 11.71 0.45
CA ILE A 106 17.81 10.34 -0.02
C ILE A 106 18.62 10.23 -1.32
N ARG A 107 19.43 9.19 -1.40
CA ARG A 107 20.22 8.83 -2.57
C ARG A 107 19.86 7.42 -2.98
N ARG A 108 19.45 7.31 -4.25
CA ARG A 108 19.05 6.07 -4.88
C ARG A 108 20.30 5.32 -5.38
N PRO A 109 20.46 4.02 -5.05
CA PRO A 109 21.48 3.18 -5.66
C PRO A 109 21.32 3.07 -7.18
N SER A 110 22.43 2.88 -7.90
CA SER A 110 22.41 2.79 -9.37
C SER A 110 21.53 1.61 -9.84
N GLY A 111 20.70 1.84 -10.86
CA GLY A 111 19.83 0.81 -11.43
C GLY A 111 18.60 0.44 -10.58
N MET A 112 18.46 0.98 -9.36
CA MET A 112 17.29 0.74 -8.52
C MET A 112 16.13 1.66 -8.92
N ARG A 113 14.91 1.12 -8.89
CA ARG A 113 13.66 1.89 -9.02
C ARG A 113 13.17 2.39 -7.66
N THR A 114 12.52 3.54 -7.66
CA THR A 114 12.03 4.21 -6.46
C THR A 114 10.61 4.66 -6.69
N PHE A 115 9.73 4.16 -5.83
CA PHE A 115 8.30 4.36 -5.93
C PHE A 115 7.85 5.37 -4.87
N TYR A 116 6.85 6.17 -5.19
CA TYR A 116 6.19 7.03 -4.21
C TYR A 116 4.67 6.92 -4.32
N SER A 117 3.99 6.79 -3.18
CA SER A 117 2.52 6.77 -3.14
C SER A 117 2.01 8.20 -3.15
N VAL A 118 1.49 8.69 -4.28
CA VAL A 118 1.01 10.07 -4.39
C VAL A 118 -0.43 10.22 -3.92
N TYR A 119 -1.25 9.17 -4.07
CA TYR A 119 -2.63 9.17 -3.62
C TYR A 119 -2.94 7.84 -2.93
N HIS A 120 -3.30 7.90 -1.64
CA HIS A 120 -3.63 6.70 -0.88
C HIS A 120 -4.38 7.02 0.41
N PRO A 121 -5.16 6.07 0.96
CA PRO A 121 -5.66 6.19 2.32
C PRO A 121 -4.50 6.28 3.32
N ASN A 122 -4.58 7.19 4.29
CA ASN A 122 -3.60 7.27 5.35
C ASN A 122 -3.87 6.16 6.39
N THR A 123 -3.18 5.02 6.26
CA THR A 123 -3.37 3.86 7.16
C THR A 123 -2.53 4.06 8.41
N LEU A 124 -3.20 4.19 9.56
CA LEU A 124 -2.56 4.44 10.86
C LEU A 124 -2.21 3.13 11.59
N LEU A 125 -2.99 2.07 11.35
CA LEU A 125 -2.81 0.77 11.98
C LEU A 125 -3.40 -0.33 11.10
N THR A 126 -2.74 -1.48 11.08
CA THR A 126 -3.33 -2.75 10.64
C THR A 126 -3.22 -3.77 11.77
N SER A 127 -4.32 -4.43 12.13
CA SER A 127 -4.39 -5.32 13.30
C SER A 127 -5.08 -6.65 13.03
N ARG A 128 -4.48 -7.72 13.58
CA ARG A 128 -5.08 -9.06 13.68
C ARG A 128 -6.16 -9.13 14.75
N GLN A 129 -6.13 -8.22 15.73
CA GLN A 129 -7.19 -8.09 16.74
C GLN A 129 -8.40 -7.38 16.12
N CYS A 130 -9.60 -7.73 16.59
CA CYS A 130 -10.83 -7.18 16.05
C CYS A 130 -11.18 -5.85 16.75
N LEU A 131 -11.01 -4.74 16.03
CA LEU A 131 -11.36 -3.41 16.53
C LEU A 131 -12.86 -3.20 16.73
N PHE A 132 -13.71 -4.02 16.08
CA PHE A 132 -15.17 -3.96 16.19
C PHE A 132 -15.74 -4.58 17.46
N GLN A 133 -14.95 -5.27 18.29
CA GLN A 133 -15.45 -5.78 19.57
C GLN A 133 -15.65 -4.66 20.59
N GLN A 134 -14.77 -3.66 20.58
CA GLN A 134 -14.75 -2.54 21.53
C GLN A 134 -15.44 -1.27 21.01
N THR A 135 -15.77 -1.21 19.72
CA THR A 135 -16.38 -0.03 19.08
C THR A 135 -17.87 -0.28 18.82
N GLU A 136 -18.23 -0.59 17.58
CA GLU A 136 -19.63 -0.78 17.14
C GLU A 136 -20.29 -2.08 17.63
N GLY A 137 -19.49 -2.97 18.25
CA GLY A 137 -19.94 -4.25 18.77
C GLY A 137 -19.84 -5.40 17.76
N CYS A 138 -19.29 -6.52 18.22
CA CYS A 138 -19.30 -7.79 17.52
C CYS A 138 -19.70 -8.88 18.52
N LYS A 139 -20.76 -9.64 18.22
CA LYS A 139 -21.25 -10.72 19.10
C LYS A 139 -20.23 -11.84 19.33
N LYS A 140 -19.16 -11.90 18.53
CA LYS A 140 -18.09 -12.90 18.69
C LYS A 140 -17.18 -12.46 19.83
N ILE A 141 -17.01 -13.31 20.82
CA ILE A 141 -16.14 -13.08 21.98
C ILE A 141 -14.65 -13.16 21.59
N LYS A 142 -14.33 -13.97 20.57
CA LYS A 142 -12.97 -14.10 20.02
C LYS A 142 -12.97 -14.10 18.49
N VAL A 143 -11.88 -13.60 17.92
CA VAL A 143 -11.64 -13.70 16.48
C VAL A 143 -11.53 -15.16 16.09
N ASN A 144 -12.27 -15.57 15.05
CA ASN A 144 -12.22 -16.92 14.51
C ASN A 144 -11.88 -16.90 13.02
N LYS A 145 -11.62 -18.08 12.45
CA LYS A 145 -11.26 -18.26 11.03
C LYS A 145 -12.26 -17.59 10.07
N GLY A 146 -13.55 -17.54 10.43
CA GLY A 146 -14.58 -16.87 9.63
C GLY A 146 -14.50 -15.34 9.63
N CYS A 147 -13.84 -14.71 10.62
CA CYS A 147 -13.72 -13.25 10.70
C CYS A 147 -12.85 -12.69 9.57
N LEU A 148 -11.74 -13.33 9.20
CA LEU A 148 -10.89 -12.83 8.13
C LEU A 148 -11.63 -12.88 6.78
N ARG A 149 -12.20 -14.05 6.45
CA ARG A 149 -12.84 -14.33 5.16
C ARG A 149 -14.17 -13.59 4.93
N ARG A 150 -15.05 -13.55 5.93
CA ARG A 150 -16.46 -13.13 5.72
C ARG A 150 -16.78 -11.76 6.30
N CYS A 151 -16.05 -11.31 7.32
CA CYS A 151 -16.37 -10.05 7.99
C CYS A 151 -16.06 -8.87 7.09
N SER A 152 -17.08 -8.04 6.86
CA SER A 152 -16.99 -6.73 6.25
C SER A 152 -17.71 -5.75 7.17
N LYS A 153 -17.00 -4.80 7.76
CA LYS A 153 -17.56 -3.81 8.68
C LYS A 153 -16.82 -2.49 8.56
N ARG A 154 -17.49 -1.40 8.89
CA ARG A 154 -16.94 -0.04 8.89
C ARG A 154 -17.62 0.77 9.98
N THR A 155 -16.83 1.51 10.75
CA THR A 155 -17.33 2.48 11.74
C THR A 155 -16.41 3.69 11.79
N SER A 156 -16.86 4.77 12.42
CA SER A 156 -16.05 5.94 12.72
C SER A 156 -15.89 6.07 14.24
N ILE A 157 -14.69 6.39 14.69
CA ILE A 157 -14.40 6.67 16.10
C ILE A 157 -13.80 8.06 16.23
N ILE A 158 -14.09 8.74 17.33
CA ILE A 158 -13.54 10.07 17.63
C ILE A 158 -12.51 9.91 18.75
N ASN A 159 -11.33 10.53 18.59
CA ASN A 159 -10.29 10.49 19.61
C ASN A 159 -10.52 11.56 20.70
N LEU A 160 -9.66 11.60 21.72
CA LEU A 160 -9.76 12.56 22.83
C LEU A 160 -9.55 14.04 22.44
N LYS A 161 -9.14 14.31 21.19
CA LYS A 161 -8.93 15.64 20.60
C LYS A 161 -10.00 15.95 19.54
N ASP A 162 -11.11 15.22 19.55
CA ASP A 162 -12.22 15.35 18.61
C ASP A 162 -11.88 15.09 17.13
N ASN A 163 -10.74 14.46 16.82
CA ASN A 163 -10.43 14.07 15.44
C ASN A 163 -11.05 12.70 15.11
N PRO A 164 -11.75 12.56 13.97
CA PRO A 164 -12.31 11.30 13.54
C PRO A 164 -11.27 10.36 12.92
N TYR A 165 -11.48 9.07 13.13
CA TYR A 165 -10.76 7.99 12.48
C TYR A 165 -11.74 6.96 11.92
N VAL A 166 -11.37 6.36 10.79
CA VAL A 166 -12.18 5.31 10.16
C VAL A 166 -11.62 3.95 10.53
N VAL A 167 -12.44 3.11 11.16
CA VAL A 167 -12.13 1.69 11.37
C VAL A 167 -12.81 0.89 10.28
N GLN A 168 -12.04 0.13 9.50
CA GLN A 168 -12.59 -0.73 8.45
C GLN A 168 -12.03 -2.15 8.54
N LYS A 169 -12.88 -3.12 8.27
CA LYS A 169 -12.52 -4.50 8.02
C LYS A 169 -13.12 -4.90 6.67
N GLN A 170 -12.29 -5.22 5.70
CA GLN A 170 -12.70 -5.76 4.40
C GLN A 170 -12.62 -7.29 4.39
N LYS A 171 -13.41 -7.96 3.54
CA LYS A 171 -13.34 -9.42 3.39
C LYS A 171 -11.93 -9.83 2.92
N GLY A 172 -11.36 -10.85 3.53
CA GLY A 172 -10.00 -11.32 3.23
C GLY A 172 -8.86 -10.51 3.85
N SER A 173 -9.10 -9.30 4.35
CA SER A 173 -8.07 -8.43 4.92
C SER A 173 -8.13 -8.32 6.44
N HIS A 174 -7.04 -7.91 7.08
CA HIS A 174 -7.03 -7.56 8.50
C HIS A 174 -7.81 -6.26 8.78
N ASN A 175 -8.03 -5.95 10.06
CA ASN A 175 -8.67 -4.69 10.45
C ASN A 175 -7.67 -3.56 10.22
N SER A 176 -8.15 -2.42 9.73
CA SER A 176 -7.32 -1.24 9.54
C SER A 176 -7.99 -0.01 10.15
N LEU A 177 -7.15 0.87 10.69
CA LEU A 177 -7.53 2.20 11.13
C LEU A 177 -6.95 3.19 10.11
N TYR A 178 -7.77 4.13 9.66
CA TYR A 178 -7.38 5.17 8.73
C TYR A 178 -7.62 6.55 9.33
N SER A 179 -6.84 7.53 8.88
CA SER A 179 -7.20 8.93 9.07
C SER A 179 -8.51 9.26 8.34
N GLU A 180 -9.15 10.34 8.76
CA GLU A 180 -10.33 10.93 8.13
C GLU A 180 -10.13 11.28 6.66
N HIS A 181 -8.91 11.67 6.25
CA HIS A 181 -8.60 12.11 4.90
C HIS A 181 -7.51 11.23 4.28
N ASN A 182 -7.67 10.94 2.99
CA ASN A 182 -6.63 10.34 2.15
C ASN A 182 -5.48 11.34 1.94
N ILE A 183 -4.30 10.80 1.69
CA ILE A 183 -3.14 11.58 1.26
C ILE A 183 -3.25 11.87 -0.22
N LEU A 184 -2.98 13.13 -0.61
CA LEU A 184 -2.72 13.53 -1.99
C LEU A 184 -1.50 14.45 -2.00
N ASN A 185 -0.39 13.96 -2.56
CA ASN A 185 0.87 14.69 -2.65
C ASN A 185 1.34 14.79 -4.09
N LEU A 186 0.91 15.86 -4.78
CA LEU A 186 1.32 16.13 -6.16
C LEU A 186 2.65 16.88 -6.21
N ASP A 187 2.99 17.63 -5.16
CA ASP A 187 4.19 18.48 -5.10
C ASP A 187 5.48 17.66 -5.21
N VAL A 188 5.48 16.45 -4.66
CA VAL A 188 6.61 15.52 -4.71
C VAL A 188 7.07 15.22 -6.15
N LEU A 189 6.15 15.26 -7.12
CA LEU A 189 6.45 15.00 -8.52
C LEU A 189 7.23 16.13 -9.18
N ALA A 190 7.14 17.37 -8.66
CA ALA A 190 8.04 18.44 -9.09
C ALA A 190 9.32 18.46 -8.26
N ASP A 191 9.19 18.26 -6.95
CA ASP A 191 10.29 18.47 -6.01
C ASP A 191 11.38 17.37 -6.08
N HIS A 192 11.03 16.16 -6.54
CA HIS A 192 11.90 14.97 -6.49
C HIS A 192 11.90 14.14 -7.79
N ARG A 193 11.88 14.80 -8.97
CA ARG A 193 11.85 14.12 -10.29
C ARG A 193 13.03 13.19 -10.56
N ASP A 194 14.20 13.52 -10.03
CA ASP A 194 15.44 12.74 -10.15
C ASP A 194 15.45 11.50 -9.25
N LEU A 195 14.75 11.60 -8.12
CA LEU A 195 14.64 10.56 -7.11
C LEU A 195 13.49 9.60 -7.37
N ILE A 196 12.34 10.04 -7.90
CA ILE A 196 11.15 9.19 -8.09
C ILE A 196 11.09 8.67 -9.53
N THR A 197 11.11 7.35 -9.71
CA THR A 197 10.93 6.73 -11.03
C THR A 197 9.51 6.29 -11.29
N ASP A 198 8.76 5.99 -10.23
CA ASP A 198 7.47 5.34 -10.33
C ASP A 198 6.47 5.93 -9.33
N VAL A 199 5.22 6.03 -9.77
CA VAL A 199 4.13 6.64 -9.00
C VAL A 199 3.06 5.59 -8.71
N PHE A 200 2.58 5.58 -7.47
CA PHE A 200 1.49 4.71 -7.04
C PHE A 200 0.27 5.52 -6.61
N ILE A 201 -0.90 5.09 -7.09
CA ILE A 201 -2.21 5.57 -6.65
C ILE A 201 -3.03 4.38 -6.16
N ASP A 202 -3.64 4.53 -5.00
CA ASP A 202 -4.52 3.52 -4.40
C ASP A 202 -5.98 3.85 -4.73
N LEU A 203 -6.62 2.95 -5.48
CA LEU A 203 -8.01 3.08 -5.93
C LEU A 203 -8.94 2.09 -5.23
N ARG A 204 -8.55 1.57 -4.06
CA ARG A 204 -9.43 0.75 -3.22
C ARG A 204 -10.56 1.58 -2.64
N ASP A 205 -11.72 0.97 -2.53
CA ASP A 205 -12.94 1.62 -2.04
C ASP A 205 -12.94 1.68 -0.50
N ILE A 206 -12.14 2.61 0.05
CA ILE A 206 -12.04 2.88 1.48
C ILE A 206 -12.79 4.17 1.77
N GLN A 207 -13.84 4.07 2.60
CA GLN A 207 -14.75 5.17 2.88
C GLN A 207 -14.19 6.12 3.94
N THR A 208 -13.41 7.09 3.49
CA THR A 208 -12.91 8.25 4.26
C THR A 208 -13.79 9.49 3.97
N GLU A 209 -13.41 10.65 4.51
CA GLU A 209 -14.06 11.94 4.23
C GLU A 209 -13.51 12.62 2.96
N THR A 210 -12.50 12.01 2.32
CA THR A 210 -12.03 12.38 0.99
C THR A 210 -13.13 12.14 -0.03
N LYS A 211 -13.42 13.17 -0.82
CA LYS A 211 -14.40 13.12 -1.91
C LYS A 211 -13.68 12.85 -3.21
N VAL A 212 -14.04 11.75 -3.86
CA VAL A 212 -13.59 11.42 -5.20
C VAL A 212 -14.78 11.56 -6.14
N ALA A 213 -14.73 12.55 -7.02
CA ALA A 213 -15.65 12.70 -8.13
C ALA A 213 -15.19 11.84 -9.31
N GLY A 214 -16.14 11.20 -9.98
CA GLY A 214 -15.87 10.37 -11.16
C GLY A 214 -15.54 8.91 -10.86
N SER A 215 -15.38 8.17 -11.94
CA SER A 215 -15.02 6.75 -12.00
C SER A 215 -13.51 6.54 -11.80
N LYS A 216 -13.13 5.29 -11.51
CA LYS A 216 -11.70 4.91 -11.40
C LYS A 216 -10.95 5.17 -12.71
N LEU A 217 -11.61 5.07 -13.86
CA LEU A 217 -11.00 5.37 -15.16
C LEU A 217 -10.68 6.86 -15.29
N GLU A 218 -11.63 7.73 -14.96
CA GLU A 218 -11.42 9.19 -14.99
C GLU A 218 -10.28 9.62 -14.05
N VAL A 219 -10.19 9.02 -12.85
CA VAL A 219 -9.07 9.27 -11.93
C VAL A 219 -7.74 8.80 -12.53
N ILE A 220 -7.70 7.60 -13.11
CA ILE A 220 -6.48 7.08 -13.77
C ILE A 220 -6.03 8.02 -14.89
N ASP A 221 -6.96 8.46 -15.74
CA ASP A 221 -6.63 9.31 -16.87
C ASP A 221 -6.19 10.71 -16.42
N ALA A 222 -6.77 11.26 -15.35
CA ALA A 222 -6.28 12.48 -14.73
C ALA A 222 -4.84 12.36 -14.20
N PHE A 223 -4.49 11.24 -13.56
CA PHE A 223 -3.11 11.00 -13.13
C PHE A 223 -2.15 10.79 -14.30
N LYS A 224 -2.58 10.19 -15.41
CA LYS A 224 -1.77 10.11 -16.63
C LYS A 224 -1.52 11.50 -17.24
N ALA A 225 -2.56 12.33 -17.34
CA ALA A 225 -2.44 13.71 -17.82
C ALA A 225 -1.48 14.52 -16.92
N LEU A 226 -1.56 14.36 -15.60
CA LEU A 226 -0.61 14.95 -14.66
C LEU A 226 0.85 14.57 -14.96
N LEU A 227 1.12 13.29 -15.29
CA LEU A 227 2.49 12.82 -15.56
C LEU A 227 3.03 13.30 -16.92
N LEU A 228 2.17 13.63 -17.88
CA LEU A 228 2.54 14.07 -19.22
C LEU A 228 2.59 15.61 -19.34
N GLU A 229 1.62 16.30 -18.74
CA GLU A 229 1.32 17.71 -18.98
C GLU A 229 1.34 18.56 -17.69
N ASP A 230 1.62 17.96 -16.51
CA ASP A 230 1.63 18.61 -15.19
C ASP A 230 0.28 19.29 -14.82
N GLU A 231 -0.84 18.75 -15.35
CA GLU A 231 -2.20 19.25 -15.11
C GLU A 231 -2.77 18.90 -13.72
N ARG A 232 -2.18 19.50 -12.67
CA ARG A 232 -2.57 19.26 -11.26
C ARG A 232 -4.01 19.63 -10.95
N SER A 233 -4.58 20.62 -11.63
CA SER A 233 -5.94 21.11 -11.41
C SER A 233 -6.98 20.03 -11.68
N ILE A 234 -6.78 19.17 -12.67
CA ILE A 234 -7.72 18.09 -13.00
C ILE A 234 -7.80 17.11 -11.83
N VAL A 235 -6.65 16.66 -11.31
CA VAL A 235 -6.60 15.76 -10.15
C VAL A 235 -7.21 16.42 -8.91
N GLY A 236 -6.89 17.69 -8.64
CA GLY A 236 -7.44 18.43 -7.49
C GLY A 236 -8.95 18.70 -7.58
N ASN A 237 -9.51 18.80 -8.78
CA ASN A 237 -10.96 18.91 -8.98
C ASN A 237 -11.68 17.58 -8.76
N LEU A 238 -11.04 16.46 -9.15
CA LEU A 238 -11.61 15.12 -8.95
C LEU A 238 -11.45 14.63 -7.50
N ILE A 239 -10.36 14.96 -6.83
CA ILE A 239 -10.03 14.45 -5.49
C ILE A 239 -9.92 15.61 -4.52
N GLN A 240 -10.93 15.75 -3.66
CA GLN A 240 -11.07 16.84 -2.70
C GLN A 240 -11.05 16.32 -1.26
N ASN A 241 -10.84 17.21 -0.30
CA ASN A 241 -10.69 16.87 1.12
C ASN A 241 -9.57 15.85 1.36
N THR A 242 -8.36 16.24 0.98
CA THR A 242 -7.14 15.43 1.14
C THR A 242 -6.17 16.09 2.10
N SER A 243 -5.22 15.32 2.62
CA SER A 243 -4.13 15.83 3.44
C SER A 243 -2.78 15.68 2.74
N ASN A 244 -1.87 16.63 2.98
CA ASN A 244 -0.46 16.51 2.63
C ASN A 244 0.46 16.96 3.78
N GLN A 245 -0.06 16.94 5.02
CA GLN A 245 0.66 17.47 6.18
C GLN A 245 1.98 16.72 6.44
N GLN A 246 1.97 15.41 6.20
CA GLN A 246 3.12 14.52 6.40
C GLN A 246 4.32 14.95 5.56
N TYR A 247 4.09 15.31 4.29
CA TYR A 247 5.16 15.77 3.41
C TYR A 247 5.70 17.15 3.80
N GLN A 248 4.86 18.01 4.38
CA GLN A 248 5.26 19.36 4.79
C GLN A 248 6.05 19.34 6.10
N LYS A 249 5.65 18.52 7.07
CA LYS A 249 6.20 18.54 8.44
C LYS A 249 7.14 17.38 8.75
N GLY A 250 6.96 16.23 8.09
CA GLY A 250 7.50 14.94 8.54
C GLY A 250 6.69 14.38 9.70
N ILE A 251 7.09 13.20 10.20
CA ILE A 251 6.65 12.70 11.52
C ILE A 251 7.39 13.50 12.58
#